data_AF-A0A8K0R8F9-F1
#
_entry.id   AF-A0A8K0R8F9-F1
#
_cell.length_a   1.000
_cell.length_b   1.000
_cell.length_c   1.000
_cell.angle_alpha   90.00
_cell.angle_beta   90.00
_cell.angle_gamma   90.00
#
_symmetry.space_group_name_H-M   'P 1'
#
loop_
_entity.id
_entity.type
_entity.pdbx_description
1 polymer ?
#
loop_
_entity_poly.entity_id
_entity_poly.type
_entity_poly.pdbx_seq_one_letter_code
_entity_poly.pdbx_strand_id
1 'polypeptide(L)'
;MSRQTFTAFQRHLRFFSTPTTPPRLTILSSLRASLSLGLDFPVALLLSISLRLLYTPYPRVFSPINIERIPRPWHRTQLEHAKISHQNYTCSELLALLHRSDGSKFGWIKHKLDQGHVVGFWAMAADAKSHKVRSEDVQRFQAGEWEADVAKRRQGRDDVVPLWRGGPAWVAGHNWAVRKVFGVRVYSAND
;
A
#
# COMPACT_ATOMS: atom_id res chain seq x y z
N MET A 1 -16.57 3.94 -24.94
CA MET A 1 -15.85 2.97 -24.08
C MET A 1 -16.48 3.03 -22.69
N SER A 2 -17.06 1.94 -22.20
CA SER A 2 -17.62 1.90 -20.85
C SER A 2 -16.50 2.14 -19.84
N ARG A 3 -16.63 3.18 -19.01
CA ARG A 3 -15.78 3.33 -17.81
C ARG A 3 -16.07 2.14 -16.92
N GLN A 4 -15.22 1.10 -16.96
CA GLN A 4 -15.26 0.09 -15.91
C GLN A 4 -14.92 0.82 -14.60
N THR A 5 -15.91 0.92 -13.70
CA THR A 5 -15.69 1.45 -12.36
C THR A 5 -14.79 0.47 -11.63
N PHE A 6 -13.53 0.85 -11.41
CA PHE A 6 -12.56 0.06 -10.65
C PHE A 6 -13.08 -0.25 -9.24
N THR A 7 -12.85 -1.46 -8.75
CA THR A 7 -13.07 -1.79 -7.33
C THR A 7 -12.11 -0.99 -6.44
N ALA A 8 -12.35 -0.90 -5.13
CA ALA A 8 -11.41 -0.22 -4.23
C ALA A 8 -10.03 -0.88 -4.29
N PHE A 9 -9.95 -2.22 -4.34
CA PHE A 9 -8.67 -2.92 -4.51
C PHE A 9 -7.96 -2.54 -5.82
N GLN A 10 -8.67 -2.42 -6.93
CA GLN A 10 -8.07 -2.00 -8.19
C GLN A 10 -7.62 -0.54 -8.15
N ARG A 11 -8.37 0.35 -7.50
CA ARG A 11 -7.99 1.75 -7.28
C ARG A 11 -6.70 1.84 -6.45
N HIS A 12 -6.60 1.06 -5.38
CA HIS A 12 -5.39 0.92 -4.54
C HIS A 12 -4.17 0.56 -5.41
N LEU A 13 -4.31 -0.46 -6.27
CA LEU A 13 -3.22 -0.88 -7.16
C LEU A 13 -2.83 0.18 -8.20
N ARG A 14 -3.70 1.14 -8.55
CA ARG A 14 -3.34 2.17 -9.53
C ARG A 14 -2.21 3.06 -9.05
N PHE A 15 -2.10 3.30 -7.74
CA PHE A 15 -0.98 4.05 -7.17
C PHE A 15 0.38 3.40 -7.49
N PHE A 16 0.42 2.07 -7.53
CA PHE A 16 1.63 1.27 -7.82
C PHE A 16 1.86 1.04 -9.31
N SER A 17 1.00 1.58 -10.18
CA SER A 17 0.96 1.29 -11.61
C SER A 17 1.71 2.31 -12.45
N THR A 18 2.13 1.89 -13.64
CA THR A 18 2.59 2.81 -14.68
C THR A 18 1.39 3.59 -15.26
N PRO A 19 1.57 4.86 -15.64
CA PRO A 19 0.53 5.68 -16.28
C PRO A 19 0.35 5.29 -17.76
N THR A 20 0.13 4.01 -18.03
CA THR A 20 -0.14 3.46 -19.36
C THR A 20 -1.63 3.18 -19.53
N THR A 21 -2.08 2.96 -20.78
CA THR A 21 -3.47 2.60 -21.09
C THR A 21 -3.48 1.23 -21.78
N PRO A 22 -3.95 0.15 -21.10
CA PRO A 22 -4.45 0.07 -19.73
C PRO A 22 -3.32 0.17 -18.67
N PRO A 23 -3.62 0.57 -17.42
CA PRO A 23 -2.61 0.73 -16.36
C PRO A 23 -1.99 -0.62 -15.98
N ARG A 24 -0.66 -0.65 -15.95
CA ARG A 24 0.11 -1.87 -15.69
C ARG A 24 0.97 -1.71 -14.47
N LEU A 25 0.87 -2.67 -13.56
CA LEU A 25 1.89 -2.83 -12.53
C LEU A 25 3.13 -3.40 -13.21
N THR A 26 4.30 -2.81 -12.95
CA THR A 26 5.64 -3.37 -13.19
C THR A 26 6.42 -3.45 -11.87
N ILE A 27 7.53 -4.19 -11.80
CA ILE A 27 8.39 -4.20 -10.60
C ILE A 27 8.89 -2.78 -10.30
N LEU A 28 9.33 -2.07 -11.34
CA LEU A 28 9.86 -0.72 -11.16
C LEU A 28 8.78 0.28 -10.72
N SER A 29 7.55 0.19 -11.25
CA SER A 29 6.47 1.09 -10.83
C SER A 29 6.02 0.84 -9.40
N SER A 30 5.88 -0.43 -9.00
CA SER A 30 5.55 -0.76 -7.61
C SER A 30 6.66 -0.35 -6.66
N LEU A 31 7.92 -0.52 -7.05
CA LEU A 31 9.08 -0.14 -6.26
C LEU A 31 9.11 1.37 -6.04
N ARG A 32 8.94 2.17 -7.10
CA ARG A 32 8.89 3.63 -7.00
C ARG A 32 7.73 4.11 -6.11
N ALA A 33 6.56 3.50 -6.25
CA ALA A 33 5.41 3.83 -5.42
C ALA A 33 5.63 3.45 -3.95
N SER A 34 6.15 2.25 -3.66
CA SER A 34 6.51 1.84 -2.30
C SER A 34 7.56 2.75 -1.66
N LEU A 35 8.60 3.14 -2.41
CA LEU A 35 9.59 4.12 -1.97
C LEU A 35 8.94 5.47 -1.68
N SER A 36 7.95 5.90 -2.47
CA SER A 36 7.24 7.18 -2.25
C SER A 36 6.38 7.19 -0.97
N LEU A 37 6.01 6.01 -0.46
CA LEU A 37 5.37 5.85 0.85
C LEU A 37 6.36 5.90 2.01
N GLY A 38 7.66 6.06 1.73
CA GLY A 38 8.72 6.19 2.72
C GLY A 38 9.35 4.87 3.17
N LEU A 39 9.04 3.76 2.49
CA LEU A 39 9.66 2.47 2.79
C LEU A 39 11.13 2.45 2.39
N ASP A 40 11.95 1.73 3.16
CA ASP A 40 13.32 1.45 2.78
C ASP A 40 13.40 0.59 1.50
N PHE A 41 14.56 0.59 0.88
CA PHE A 41 14.75 -0.11 -0.40
C PHE A 41 14.54 -1.63 -0.29
N PRO A 42 15.16 -2.36 0.66
CA PRO A 42 14.90 -3.79 0.86
C PRO A 42 13.41 -4.14 0.98
N VAL A 43 12.65 -3.42 1.80
CA VAL A 43 11.22 -3.66 2.01
C VAL A 43 10.42 -3.33 0.76
N ALA A 44 10.70 -2.19 0.12
CA ALA A 44 10.02 -1.79 -1.11
C ALA A 44 10.26 -2.79 -2.27
N LEU A 45 11.47 -3.34 -2.37
CA LEU A 45 11.81 -4.37 -3.35
C LEU A 45 11.10 -5.69 -3.04
N LEU A 46 11.11 -6.12 -1.78
CA LEU A 46 10.43 -7.34 -1.34
C LEU A 46 8.93 -7.28 -1.66
N LEU A 47 8.25 -6.15 -1.37
CA LEU A 47 6.84 -5.95 -1.68
C LEU A 47 6.58 -5.99 -3.20
N SER A 48 7.45 -5.35 -3.98
CA SER A 48 7.34 -5.31 -5.44
C SER A 48 7.44 -6.68 -6.09
N ILE A 49 8.29 -7.56 -5.55
CA ILE A 49 8.45 -8.95 -6.01
C ILE A 49 7.30 -9.82 -5.47
N SER A 50 6.93 -9.67 -4.21
CA SER A 50 5.86 -10.46 -3.57
C SER A 50 4.52 -10.30 -4.29
N LEU A 51 4.20 -9.07 -4.70
CA LEU A 51 3.00 -8.79 -5.50
C LEU A 51 3.03 -9.57 -6.84
N ARG A 52 4.19 -9.72 -7.48
CA ARG A 52 4.32 -10.53 -8.70
C ARG A 52 4.08 -11.99 -8.44
N LEU A 53 4.74 -12.54 -7.42
CA LEU A 53 4.63 -13.95 -7.10
C LEU A 53 3.18 -14.34 -6.79
N LEU A 54 2.42 -13.43 -6.18
CA LEU A 54 1.01 -13.63 -5.86
C LEU A 54 0.09 -13.62 -7.09
N TYR A 55 0.35 -12.77 -8.08
CA TYR A 55 -0.57 -12.52 -9.21
C TYR A 55 -0.11 -13.11 -10.55
N THR A 56 1.17 -13.46 -10.67
CA THR A 56 1.78 -14.02 -11.88
C THR A 56 2.68 -15.20 -11.51
N PRO A 57 2.17 -16.45 -11.62
CA PRO A 57 2.98 -17.63 -11.34
C PRO A 57 4.11 -17.79 -12.34
N TYR A 58 5.16 -18.52 -11.94
CA TYR A 58 6.27 -18.90 -12.81
C TYR A 58 5.77 -19.59 -14.09
N PRO A 59 6.34 -19.29 -15.28
CA PRO A 59 7.51 -18.45 -15.56
C PRO A 59 7.20 -16.95 -15.82
N ARG A 60 5.95 -16.51 -15.64
CA ARG A 60 5.50 -15.15 -16.03
C ARG A 60 5.70 -14.08 -14.95
N VAL A 61 6.58 -14.32 -13.97
CA VAL A 61 6.79 -13.45 -12.80
C VAL A 61 7.22 -12.02 -13.19
N PHE A 62 7.95 -11.87 -14.30
CA PHE A 62 8.40 -10.56 -14.79
C PHE A 62 7.40 -9.86 -15.71
N SER A 63 6.28 -10.51 -16.03
CA SER A 63 5.26 -9.92 -16.91
C SER A 63 4.50 -8.79 -16.20
N PRO A 64 4.18 -7.70 -16.91
CA PRO A 64 3.30 -6.66 -16.38
C PRO A 64 1.92 -7.23 -16.01
N ILE A 65 1.36 -6.78 -14.89
CA ILE A 65 0.02 -7.19 -14.43
C ILE A 65 -0.95 -6.08 -14.87
N ASN A 66 -1.99 -6.46 -15.62
CA ASN A 66 -3.08 -5.54 -15.94
C ASN A 66 -4.08 -5.53 -14.78
N ILE A 67 -4.24 -4.36 -14.15
CA ILE A 67 -5.10 -4.16 -12.97
C ILE A 67 -6.56 -4.48 -13.29
N GLU A 68 -7.03 -4.12 -14.48
CA GLU A 68 -8.41 -4.36 -14.93
C GLU A 68 -8.75 -5.84 -15.00
N ARG A 69 -7.75 -6.70 -15.24
CA ARG A 69 -7.93 -8.14 -15.43
C ARG A 69 -7.78 -8.96 -14.16
N ILE A 70 -7.51 -8.34 -13.01
CA ILE A 70 -7.38 -9.06 -11.74
C ILE A 70 -8.76 -9.57 -11.30
N PRO A 71 -8.97 -10.90 -11.18
CA PRO A 71 -10.26 -11.46 -10.79
C PRO A 71 -10.67 -11.02 -9.37
N ARG A 72 -11.98 -10.77 -9.15
CA ARG A 72 -12.52 -10.39 -7.84
C ARG A 72 -12.14 -11.32 -6.68
N PRO A 73 -12.09 -12.66 -6.84
CA PRO A 73 -11.66 -13.56 -5.76
C PRO A 73 -10.23 -13.32 -5.28
N TRP A 74 -9.40 -12.66 -6.09
CA TRP A 74 -8.00 -12.34 -5.76
C TRP A 74 -7.84 -10.92 -5.23
N HIS A 75 -8.92 -10.15 -5.12
CA HIS A 75 -8.90 -8.84 -4.48
C HIS A 75 -8.66 -9.02 -2.98
N ARG A 76 -7.90 -8.10 -2.40
CA ARG A 76 -7.68 -8.04 -0.95
C ARG A 76 -8.71 -7.12 -0.33
N THR A 77 -9.03 -7.41 0.92
CA THR A 77 -9.95 -6.55 1.70
C THR A 77 -9.47 -5.10 1.68
N GLN A 78 -10.41 -4.18 1.54
CA GLN A 78 -10.18 -2.76 1.80
C GLN A 78 -10.98 -2.30 3.04
N LEU A 79 -11.48 -3.25 3.84
CA LEU A 79 -12.44 -2.99 4.92
C LEU A 79 -13.71 -2.28 4.40
N GLU A 80 -14.11 -2.48 3.14
CA GLU A 80 -15.18 -1.72 2.45
C GLU A 80 -16.51 -1.67 3.22
N HIS A 81 -16.82 -2.72 4.00
CA HIS A 81 -18.05 -2.84 4.78
C HIS A 81 -17.87 -2.61 6.28
N ALA A 82 -16.63 -2.35 6.74
CA ALA A 82 -16.37 -2.10 8.15
C ALA A 82 -16.94 -0.72 8.54
N LYS A 83 -17.68 -0.67 9.65
CA LYS A 83 -18.18 0.60 10.18
C LYS A 83 -17.05 1.34 10.90
N ILE A 84 -16.76 2.55 10.46
CA ILE A 84 -15.83 3.46 11.13
C ILE A 84 -16.55 4.13 12.30
N SER A 85 -15.93 4.09 13.48
CA SER A 85 -16.49 4.54 14.76
C SER A 85 -15.51 5.36 15.60
N HIS A 86 -14.19 5.24 15.37
CA HIS A 86 -13.16 5.93 16.14
C HIS A 86 -12.49 7.00 15.26
N GLN A 87 -11.92 8.02 15.88
CA GLN A 87 -11.12 9.03 15.17
C GLN A 87 -9.74 8.50 14.77
N ASN A 88 -9.18 7.59 15.56
CA ASN A 88 -7.85 7.04 15.35
C ASN A 88 -7.87 5.54 15.66
N TYR A 89 -7.07 4.77 14.91
CA TYR A 89 -7.05 3.32 14.95
C TYR A 89 -5.64 2.78 15.13
N THR A 90 -5.48 1.90 16.12
CA THR A 90 -4.30 1.03 16.29
C THR A 90 -4.37 -0.17 15.33
N CYS A 91 -3.25 -0.88 15.16
CA CYS A 91 -3.20 -2.09 14.35
C CYS A 91 -4.22 -3.15 14.81
N SER A 92 -4.33 -3.37 16.12
CA SER A 92 -5.26 -4.34 16.70
C SER A 92 -6.72 -3.94 16.46
N GLU A 93 -7.06 -2.65 16.53
CA GLU A 93 -8.40 -2.18 16.21
C GLU A 93 -8.74 -2.35 14.73
N LEU A 94 -7.79 -2.12 13.81
CA LEU A 94 -7.99 -2.39 12.37
C LEU A 94 -8.19 -3.87 12.09
N LEU A 95 -7.44 -4.75 12.76
CA LEU A 95 -7.62 -6.19 12.67
C LEU A 95 -8.95 -6.65 13.28
N ALA A 96 -9.41 -6.00 14.35
CA ALA A 96 -10.73 -6.24 14.91
C ALA A 96 -11.84 -5.78 13.96
N LEU A 97 -11.66 -4.66 13.24
CA LEU A 97 -12.57 -4.24 12.17
C LEU A 97 -12.61 -5.28 11.05
N LEU A 98 -11.45 -5.79 10.62
CA LEU A 98 -11.39 -6.88 9.63
C LEU A 98 -12.23 -8.06 10.11
N HIS A 99 -11.97 -8.56 11.32
CA HIS A 99 -12.66 -9.72 11.87
C HIS A 99 -14.19 -9.54 11.97
N ARG A 100 -14.66 -8.33 12.30
CA ARG A 100 -16.10 -8.01 12.36
C ARG A 100 -16.74 -7.84 10.98
N SER A 101 -15.98 -7.37 10.00
CA SER A 101 -16.44 -7.15 8.63
C SER A 101 -16.42 -8.41 7.76
N ASP A 102 -15.53 -9.34 8.09
CA ASP A 102 -15.44 -10.65 7.44
C ASP A 102 -16.58 -11.54 7.95
N GLY A 103 -17.74 -11.44 7.31
CA GLY A 103 -18.82 -12.43 7.45
C GLY A 103 -18.58 -13.73 6.65
N SER A 104 -17.35 -14.00 6.19
CA SER A 104 -17.07 -15.03 5.17
C SER A 104 -16.31 -16.23 5.75
N LYS A 105 -16.77 -17.49 5.66
CA LYS A 105 -17.02 -18.39 4.50
C LYS A 105 -15.83 -18.65 3.56
N PHE A 106 -14.76 -17.85 3.60
CA PHE A 106 -13.54 -18.11 2.80
C PHE A 106 -12.40 -18.68 3.66
N GLY A 107 -11.56 -19.53 3.05
CA GLY A 107 -10.56 -20.32 3.76
C GLY A 107 -9.46 -19.52 4.48
N TRP A 108 -8.82 -20.17 5.46
CA TRP A 108 -7.79 -19.62 6.35
C TRP A 108 -6.67 -18.83 5.64
N ILE A 109 -6.23 -19.30 4.46
CA ILE A 109 -5.18 -18.64 3.67
C ILE A 109 -5.59 -17.23 3.25
N LYS A 110 -6.82 -17.05 2.77
CA LYS A 110 -7.32 -15.73 2.33
C LYS A 110 -7.35 -14.78 3.52
N HIS A 111 -7.85 -15.25 4.67
CA HIS A 111 -7.89 -14.45 5.88
C HIS A 111 -6.49 -13.99 6.33
N LYS A 112 -5.47 -14.85 6.24
CA LYS A 112 -4.08 -14.46 6.53
C LYS A 112 -3.53 -13.42 5.56
N LEU A 113 -3.84 -13.54 4.28
CA LEU A 113 -3.45 -12.53 3.28
C LEU A 113 -4.15 -11.19 3.54
N ASP A 114 -5.41 -11.20 3.95
CA ASP A 114 -6.17 -10.00 4.29
C ASP A 114 -5.66 -9.35 5.60
N GLN A 115 -5.29 -10.15 6.61
CA GLN A 115 -4.59 -9.66 7.80
C GLN A 115 -3.27 -8.97 7.42
N GLY A 116 -2.46 -9.61 6.57
CA GLY A 116 -1.20 -9.04 6.09
C GLY A 116 -1.40 -7.73 5.34
N HIS A 117 -2.45 -7.63 4.53
CA HIS A 117 -2.79 -6.41 3.80
C HIS A 117 -3.21 -5.26 4.73
N VAL A 118 -4.02 -5.54 5.77
CA VAL A 118 -4.40 -4.55 6.79
C VAL A 118 -3.20 -4.11 7.64
N VAL A 119 -2.32 -5.04 8.03
CA VAL A 119 -1.09 -4.73 8.75
C VAL A 119 -0.15 -3.88 7.87
N GLY A 120 -0.03 -4.21 6.58
CA GLY A 120 0.74 -3.42 5.62
C GLY A 120 0.21 -1.99 5.51
N PHE A 121 -1.11 -1.82 5.38
CA PHE A 121 -1.75 -0.51 5.41
C PHE A 121 -1.42 0.25 6.70
N TRP A 122 -1.61 -0.36 7.88
CA TRP A 122 -1.26 0.28 9.15
C TRP A 122 0.22 0.67 9.21
N ALA A 123 1.13 -0.22 8.80
CA ALA A 123 2.56 0.02 8.85
C ALA A 123 2.95 1.28 8.06
N MET A 124 2.37 1.45 6.87
CA MET A 124 2.64 2.58 5.97
C MET A 124 1.87 3.86 6.34
N ALA A 125 0.59 3.74 6.71
CA ALA A 125 -0.30 4.89 6.89
C ALA A 125 -0.30 5.47 8.31
N ALA A 126 0.06 4.68 9.33
CA ALA A 126 0.03 5.17 10.70
C ALA A 126 1.11 6.24 10.93
N ASP A 127 0.73 7.26 11.70
CA ASP A 127 1.60 8.35 12.08
C ASP A 127 2.84 7.84 12.83
N ALA A 128 4.00 8.44 12.56
CA ALA A 128 5.29 8.06 13.13
C ALA A 128 5.30 8.06 14.66
N LYS A 129 4.61 9.02 15.30
CA LYS A 129 4.71 9.30 16.73
C LYS A 129 3.64 8.58 17.54
N SER A 130 2.40 8.61 17.06
CA SER A 130 1.24 8.05 17.75
C SER A 130 0.97 6.59 17.43
N HIS A 131 1.56 6.05 16.35
CA HIS A 131 1.33 4.68 15.86
C HIS A 131 -0.14 4.36 15.53
N LYS A 132 -0.94 5.40 15.28
CA LYS A 132 -2.36 5.29 14.92
C LYS A 132 -2.61 5.78 13.51
N VAL A 133 -3.60 5.19 12.86
CA VAL A 133 -4.14 5.61 11.56
C VAL A 133 -5.36 6.48 11.82
N ARG A 134 -5.44 7.63 11.16
CA ARG A 134 -6.61 8.51 11.28
C ARG A 134 -7.81 7.93 10.55
N SER A 135 -9.02 8.19 11.03
CA SER A 135 -10.25 7.69 10.44
C SER A 135 -10.39 8.05 8.96
N GLU A 136 -9.91 9.21 8.54
CA GLU A 136 -9.94 9.65 7.15
C GLU A 136 -9.03 8.80 6.27
N ASP A 137 -7.88 8.36 6.78
CA ASP A 137 -7.01 7.43 6.05
C ASP A 137 -7.63 6.03 5.96
N VAL A 138 -8.41 5.61 6.98
CA VAL A 138 -9.21 4.37 6.91
C VAL A 138 -10.34 4.49 5.88
N GLN A 139 -11.03 5.63 5.81
CA GLN A 139 -12.05 5.88 4.77
C GLN A 139 -11.45 5.84 3.37
N ARG A 140 -10.28 6.48 3.19
CA ARG A 140 -9.54 6.40 1.93
C ARG A 140 -9.09 4.98 1.63
N PHE A 141 -8.70 4.20 2.63
CA PHE A 141 -8.39 2.79 2.47
C PHE A 141 -9.61 2.01 1.95
N GLN A 142 -10.80 2.24 2.54
CA GLN A 142 -12.07 1.67 2.05
C GLN A 142 -12.37 2.06 0.60
N ALA A 143 -11.96 3.25 0.17
CA ALA A 143 -12.04 3.68 -1.22
C ALA A 143 -10.87 3.18 -2.09
N GLY A 144 -9.77 2.69 -1.51
CA GLY A 144 -8.55 2.33 -2.24
C GLY A 144 -7.76 3.53 -2.76
N GLU A 145 -7.77 4.65 -2.04
CA GLU A 145 -7.20 5.94 -2.48
C GLU A 145 -6.43 6.64 -1.33
N TRP A 146 -5.71 5.89 -0.50
CA TRP A 146 -5.05 6.42 0.71
C TRP A 146 -3.58 6.82 0.50
N GLU A 147 -2.94 6.22 -0.49
CA GLU A 147 -1.50 6.24 -0.70
C GLU A 147 -0.99 7.62 -1.09
N ALA A 148 -1.73 8.34 -1.93
CA ALA A 148 -1.34 9.66 -2.40
C ALA A 148 -1.22 10.66 -1.24
N ASP A 149 -2.17 10.61 -0.31
CA ASP A 149 -2.15 11.47 0.87
C ASP A 149 -1.07 11.05 1.87
N VAL A 150 -0.82 9.75 2.05
CA VAL A 150 0.32 9.27 2.87
C VAL A 150 1.65 9.69 2.25
N ALA A 151 1.85 9.46 0.95
CA ALA A 151 3.06 9.82 0.23
C ALA A 151 3.32 11.34 0.31
N LYS A 152 2.26 12.16 0.20
CA LYS A 152 2.36 13.62 0.37
C LYS A 152 2.84 14.00 1.78
N ARG A 153 2.29 13.39 2.84
CA ARG A 153 2.75 13.64 4.22
C ARG A 153 4.21 13.22 4.43
N ARG A 154 4.60 12.09 3.84
CA ARG A 154 5.96 11.51 3.88
C ARG A 154 7.00 12.30 3.08
N GLN A 155 6.59 13.31 2.32
CA GLN A 155 7.55 14.23 1.69
C GLN A 155 8.29 15.07 2.74
N GLY A 156 7.66 15.39 3.87
CA GLY A 156 8.30 16.08 4.98
C GLY A 156 9.11 15.14 5.89
N ARG A 157 9.87 15.72 6.82
CA ARG A 157 10.65 14.98 7.84
C ARG A 157 9.87 14.68 9.13
N ASP A 158 8.68 15.24 9.29
CA ASP A 158 7.90 15.13 10.53
C ASP A 158 7.23 13.75 10.72
N ASP A 159 7.08 13.01 9.63
CA ASP A 159 6.45 11.69 9.60
C ASP A 159 7.37 10.71 8.84
N VAL A 160 8.52 10.36 9.40
CA VAL A 160 9.42 9.32 8.87
C VAL A 160 8.94 7.94 9.30
N VAL A 161 8.90 6.96 8.37
CA VAL A 161 8.53 5.58 8.73
C VAL A 161 9.58 5.03 9.71
N PRO A 162 9.19 4.52 10.89
CA PRO A 162 10.13 3.86 11.79
C PRO A 162 10.73 2.59 11.17
N LEU A 163 11.99 2.27 11.50
CA LEU A 163 12.69 1.11 10.95
C LEU A 163 11.92 -0.21 11.09
N TRP A 164 11.31 -0.45 12.25
CA TRP A 164 10.52 -1.67 12.51
C TRP A 164 9.22 -1.75 11.69
N ARG A 165 8.79 -0.65 11.05
CA ARG A 165 7.70 -0.60 10.06
C ARG A 165 8.20 -0.57 8.61
N GLY A 166 9.50 -0.82 8.40
CA GLY A 166 10.14 -0.85 7.09
C GLY A 166 10.59 0.51 6.58
N GLY A 167 10.87 1.47 7.46
CA GLY A 167 11.48 2.74 7.10
C GLY A 167 13.01 2.74 7.14
N PRO A 168 13.68 3.77 6.61
CA PRO A 168 15.12 3.75 6.46
C PRO A 168 15.88 3.94 7.79
N ALA A 169 16.98 3.20 7.96
CA ALA A 169 17.92 3.42 9.06
C ALA A 169 18.65 4.77 8.95
N TRP A 170 18.91 5.24 7.71
CA TRP A 170 19.54 6.53 7.43
C TRP A 170 18.71 7.35 6.44
N VAL A 171 17.90 8.26 6.96
CA VAL A 171 16.92 9.05 6.21
C VAL A 171 17.56 9.88 5.09
N ALA A 172 18.64 10.60 5.39
CA ALA A 172 19.28 11.48 4.42
C ALA A 172 19.89 10.71 3.24
N GLY A 173 20.66 9.66 3.53
CA GLY A 173 21.25 8.81 2.49
C GLY A 173 20.20 8.06 1.68
N HIS A 174 19.15 7.56 2.34
CA HIS A 174 18.02 6.93 1.65
C HIS A 174 17.31 7.90 0.71
N ASN A 175 16.94 9.11 1.17
CA ASN A 175 16.32 10.13 0.31
C ASN A 175 17.21 10.46 -0.89
N TRP A 176 18.52 10.70 -0.66
CA TRP A 176 19.46 10.96 -1.75
C TRP A 176 19.49 9.82 -2.78
N ALA A 177 19.64 8.57 -2.32
CA ALA A 177 19.74 7.40 -3.19
C ALA A 177 18.43 7.18 -3.98
N VAL A 178 17.29 7.28 -3.31
CA VAL A 178 15.97 7.11 -3.91
C VAL A 178 15.69 8.21 -4.94
N ARG A 179 16.08 9.46 -4.64
CA ARG A 179 15.96 10.57 -5.59
C ARG A 179 16.87 10.38 -6.80
N LYS A 180 18.11 9.95 -6.61
CA LYS A 180 19.10 9.81 -7.70
C LYS A 180 18.83 8.61 -8.59
N VAL A 181 18.53 7.45 -8.01
CA VAL A 181 18.35 6.18 -8.74
C VAL A 181 16.92 6.02 -9.25
N PHE A 182 15.94 6.38 -8.42
CA PHE A 182 14.52 6.12 -8.70
C PHE A 182 13.72 7.39 -8.96
N GLY A 183 14.30 8.60 -8.93
CA GLY A 183 13.58 9.84 -9.21
C GLY A 183 12.38 10.08 -8.28
N VAL A 184 12.37 9.47 -7.09
CA VAL A 184 11.29 9.59 -6.09
C VAL A 184 11.75 10.56 -5.01
N ARG A 185 10.85 11.43 -4.55
CA ARG A 185 11.12 12.39 -3.48
C ARG A 185 10.39 11.96 -2.21
N VAL A 186 11.13 11.77 -1.13
CA VAL A 186 10.63 11.45 0.22
C VAL A 186 11.52 12.15 1.24
N TYR A 187 11.00 12.54 2.40
CA TYR A 187 11.82 13.13 3.47
C TYR A 187 12.68 14.33 3.03
N SER A 188 12.16 15.12 2.08
CA SER A 188 12.80 16.34 1.61
C SER A 188 12.72 17.39 2.72
N ALA A 189 13.85 18.02 3.04
CA ALA A 189 13.80 19.31 3.72
C ALA A 189 13.28 20.33 2.70
N ASN A 190 12.54 21.33 3.15
CA ASN A 190 12.51 22.59 2.41
C ASN A 190 13.94 23.13 2.48
N ASP A 191 14.70 22.95 1.40
CA ASP A 191 15.88 23.78 1.14
C ASP A 191 15.37 25.14 0.61
#